data_AF-A0AAD8CBP3-F1
#
_entry.id   AF-A0AAD8CBP3-F1
#
_cell.length_a   1.000
_cell.length_b   1.000
_cell.length_c   1.000
_cell.angle_alpha   90.00
_cell.angle_beta   90.00
_cell.angle_gamma   90.00
#
_symmetry.space_group_name_H-M   'P 1'
#
loop_
_entity.id
_entity.type
_entity.pdbx_description
1 polymer ?
#
loop_
_entity_poly.entity_id
_entity_poly.type
_entity_poly.pdbx_seq_one_letter_code
_entity_poly.pdbx_strand_id
1 'polypeptide(L)'
;MHLTEVVHIASDLERAQIFLQTHNILRKTPPNCPTCERAMNEIKSADRHDKVIYRCPSHKSRKMSIRAGSILSRSRLSLSDFTFGAYRPQAE
;
A
#
# COMPACT_ATOMS: atom_id res chain seq x y z
N MET A 1 -20.46 -7.82 -3.91
CA MET A 1 -19.12 -8.44 -3.97
C MET A 1 -19.30 -9.91 -3.67
N HIS A 2 -19.13 -10.77 -4.67
CA HIS A 2 -19.22 -12.22 -4.49
C HIS A 2 -17.93 -12.74 -3.86
N LEU A 3 -18.02 -13.81 -3.09
CA LEU A 3 -16.88 -14.38 -2.36
C LEU A 3 -15.72 -14.77 -3.30
N THR A 4 -16.06 -15.21 -4.51
CA THR A 4 -15.14 -15.51 -5.61
C THR A 4 -14.33 -14.30 -6.09
N GLU A 5 -14.93 -13.11 -6.13
CA GLU A 5 -14.22 -11.87 -6.49
C GLU A 5 -13.18 -11.51 -5.42
N VAL A 6 -13.50 -11.71 -4.15
CA VAL A 6 -12.59 -11.45 -3.03
C VAL A 6 -11.37 -12.35 -3.10
N VAL A 7 -11.57 -13.63 -3.44
CA VAL A 7 -10.48 -14.60 -3.65
C VAL A 7 -9.57 -14.15 -4.79
N HIS A 8 -10.14 -13.73 -5.92
CA HIS A 8 -9.35 -13.24 -7.05
C HIS A 8 -8.58 -11.94 -6.75
N ILE A 9 -9.13 -11.08 -5.90
CA ILE A 9 -8.46 -9.86 -5.44
C ILE A 9 -7.34 -10.21 -4.47
N ALA A 10 -7.58 -11.08 -3.49
CA ALA A 10 -6.59 -11.47 -2.48
C ALA A 10 -5.43 -12.31 -3.05
N SER A 11 -5.69 -13.08 -4.11
CA SER A 11 -4.67 -13.92 -4.77
C SER A 11 -3.63 -13.13 -5.59
N ASP A 12 -3.90 -11.86 -5.90
CA ASP A 12 -3.05 -11.02 -6.75
C ASP A 12 -2.74 -9.70 -6.03
N LEU A 13 -1.45 -9.45 -5.79
CA LEU A 13 -0.99 -8.26 -5.07
C LEU A 13 -1.36 -6.95 -5.78
N GLU A 14 -1.30 -6.91 -7.11
CA GLU A 14 -1.63 -5.69 -7.86
C GLU A 14 -3.13 -5.42 -7.78
N ARG A 15 -3.96 -6.45 -7.92
CA ARG A 15 -5.43 -6.32 -7.78
C ARG A 15 -5.83 -5.91 -6.37
N ALA A 16 -5.21 -6.53 -5.37
CA ALA A 16 -5.43 -6.14 -3.98
C ALA A 16 -5.01 -4.70 -3.72
N GLN A 17 -3.88 -4.25 -4.26
CA GLN A 17 -3.45 -2.86 -4.14
C GLN A 17 -4.47 -1.90 -4.79
N ILE A 18 -4.93 -2.20 -6.01
CA ILE A 18 -5.95 -1.40 -6.71
C ILE A 18 -7.25 -1.36 -5.91
N PHE A 19 -7.68 -2.49 -5.36
CA PHE A 19 -8.88 -2.57 -4.51
C PHE A 19 -8.74 -1.70 -3.26
N LEU A 20 -7.62 -1.83 -2.54
CA LEU A 20 -7.35 -1.03 -1.35
C LEU A 20 -7.21 0.47 -1.66
N GLN A 21 -6.69 0.83 -2.84
CA GLN A 21 -6.64 2.22 -3.31
C GLN A 21 -8.02 2.76 -3.67
N THR A 22 -8.86 1.94 -4.31
CA THR A 22 -10.25 2.30 -4.68
C THR A 22 -11.10 2.55 -3.43
N HIS A 23 -10.82 1.83 -2.35
CA HIS A 23 -11.49 2.00 -1.05
C HIS A 23 -10.81 3.01 -0.11
N ASN A 24 -9.87 3.83 -0.61
CA ASN A 24 -9.14 4.84 0.19
C ASN A 24 -8.36 4.28 1.40
N ILE A 25 -8.07 2.97 1.42
CA ILE A 25 -7.21 2.33 2.42
C ILE A 25 -5.74 2.54 2.06
N LEU A 26 -5.41 2.60 0.78
CA LEU A 26 -4.10 2.96 0.29
C LEU A 26 -4.16 4.26 -0.50
N ARG A 27 -3.07 5.02 -0.49
CA ARG A 27 -2.97 6.21 -1.33
C ARG A 27 -2.87 5.80 -2.79
N LYS A 28 -3.77 6.37 -3.59
CA LYS A 28 -3.70 6.33 -5.05
C LYS A 28 -2.84 7.46 -5.62
N THR A 29 -2.90 8.63 -4.98
CA THR A 29 -2.15 9.81 -5.41
C THR A 29 -0.97 10.07 -4.49
N PRO A 30 0.14 10.58 -5.05
CA PRO A 30 1.27 11.01 -4.23
C PRO A 30 0.84 12.14 -3.29
N PRO A 31 1.16 12.06 -1.99
CA PRO A 31 0.86 13.12 -1.05
C PRO A 31 1.75 14.35 -1.29
N ASN A 32 1.29 15.49 -0.80
CA ASN A 32 2.13 16.68 -0.70
C ASN A 32 3.04 16.58 0.52
N CYS A 33 4.26 17.10 0.39
CA CYS A 33 5.19 17.16 1.50
C CYS A 33 4.64 18.11 2.59
N PRO A 34 4.60 17.70 3.86
CA PRO A 34 4.06 18.53 4.95
C PRO A 34 4.91 19.78 5.25
N THR A 35 6.09 19.90 4.66
CA THR A 35 7.03 21.01 4.92
C THR A 35 7.08 22.03 3.79
N CYS A 36 6.97 21.60 2.53
CA CYS A 36 7.08 22.50 1.37
C CYS A 36 5.93 22.38 0.40
N GLU A 37 4.90 21.60 0.75
CA GLU A 37 3.65 21.41 0.00
C GLU A 37 3.78 20.89 -1.44
N ARG A 38 5.01 20.66 -1.92
CA ARG A 38 5.28 20.02 -3.21
C ARG A 38 4.81 18.57 -3.21
N ALA A 39 4.23 18.17 -4.34
CA ALA A 39 3.92 16.77 -4.62
C ALA A 39 5.16 15.89 -4.44
N MET A 40 5.02 14.80 -3.69
CA MET A 40 6.08 13.82 -3.50
C MET A 40 6.14 12.89 -4.72
N ASN A 41 7.30 12.30 -4.99
CA ASN A 41 7.48 11.34 -6.07
C ASN A 41 7.36 9.92 -5.52
N GLU A 42 6.68 9.05 -6.27
CA GLU A 42 6.68 7.62 -5.99
C GLU A 42 8.05 7.03 -6.30
N ILE A 43 8.56 6.21 -5.39
CA ILE A 43 9.79 5.44 -5.57
C ILE A 43 9.55 4.01 -5.11
N LYS A 44 10.04 3.08 -5.93
CA LYS A 44 10.06 1.65 -5.61
C LYS A 44 11.21 1.40 -4.64
N SER A 45 10.91 0.83 -3.48
CA SER A 45 11.90 0.55 -2.44
C SER A 45 12.03 -0.95 -2.25
N ALA A 46 13.18 -1.52 -2.60
CA ALA A 46 13.46 -2.95 -2.41
C ALA A 46 13.43 -3.36 -0.92
N ASP A 47 13.86 -2.46 -0.03
CA ASP A 47 13.99 -2.73 1.42
C ASP A 47 12.71 -2.55 2.25
N ARG A 48 11.58 -2.18 1.64
CA ARG A 48 10.34 -1.89 2.37
C ARG A 48 9.30 -2.96 2.07
N HIS A 49 8.64 -3.42 3.15
CA HIS A 49 7.53 -4.37 3.14
C HIS A 49 6.48 -4.11 2.04
N ASP A 50 6.20 -2.85 1.68
CA ASP A 50 5.13 -2.49 0.73
C ASP A 50 5.64 -2.12 -0.66
N LYS A 51 6.96 -2.17 -0.89
CA LYS A 51 7.67 -1.81 -2.12
C LYS A 51 7.42 -0.40 -2.68
N VAL A 52 6.49 0.37 -2.14
CA VAL A 52 6.10 1.72 -2.61
C VAL A 52 6.22 2.73 -1.48
N ILE A 53 7.01 3.78 -1.70
CA ILE A 53 7.12 4.94 -0.81
C ILE A 53 7.08 6.23 -1.63
N TYR A 54 6.64 7.32 -1.00
CA TYR A 54 6.67 8.65 -1.56
C TYR A 54 7.82 9.45 -0.93
N ARG A 55 8.64 10.10 -1.75
CA ARG A 55 9.75 10.94 -1.28
C ARG A 55 9.61 12.36 -1.81
N CYS A 56 9.83 13.32 -0.93
CA CYS A 56 9.83 14.72 -1.34
C CYS A 56 11.05 14.99 -2.23
N PRO A 57 10.89 15.64 -3.40
CA PRO A 57 12.02 15.99 -4.27
C PRO A 57 12.96 17.00 -3.62
N SER A 58 12.42 17.94 -2.84
CA SER A 58 13.20 18.97 -2.12
C SER A 58 13.78 18.46 -0.81
N HIS A 59 13.01 17.68 -0.05
CA HIS A 59 13.41 17.17 1.26
C HIS A 59 13.68 15.66 1.19
N LYS A 60 14.88 15.30 0.74
CA LYS A 60 15.30 13.92 0.52
C LYS A 60 15.18 13.00 1.76
N SER A 61 15.17 13.56 2.97
CA SER A 61 14.95 12.83 4.23
C SER A 61 13.48 12.53 4.53
N ARG A 62 12.55 13.26 3.91
CA ARG A 62 11.10 13.08 4.10
C ARG A 62 10.59 11.99 3.16
N LYS A 63 10.15 10.90 3.77
CA LYS A 63 9.54 9.75 3.12
C LYS A 63 8.20 9.46 3.75
N MET A 64 7.21 9.05 2.96
CA MET A 64 5.90 8.59 3.41
C MET A 64 5.63 7.23 2.79
N SER A 65 5.05 6.30 3.55
CA SER A 65 4.57 5.03 2.97
C SER A 65 3.28 5.25 2.19
N ILE A 66 3.01 4.39 1.21
CA ILE A 66 1.68 4.29 0.58
C ILE A 66 0.55 4.05 1.59
N ARG A 67 0.88 3.46 2.75
CA ARG A 67 -0.04 3.19 3.87
C ARG A 67 -0.25 4.41 4.79
N ALA A 68 0.49 5.51 4.59
CA ALA A 68 0.46 6.63 5.53
C ALA A 68 -0.94 7.28 5.60
N GLY A 69 -1.53 7.26 6.79
CA GLY A 69 -2.87 7.79 7.05
C GLY A 69 -4.00 6.74 7.00
N SER A 70 -3.69 5.46 6.83
CA SER A 70 -4.70 4.39 6.88
C SER A 70 -4.51 3.43 8.04
N ILE A 71 -5.47 2.52 8.22
CA ILE A 71 -5.41 1.45 9.22
C ILE A 71 -4.15 0.58 9.07
N LEU A 72 -3.61 0.47 7.86
CA LEU A 72 -2.43 -0.33 7.58
C LEU A 72 -1.12 0.38 7.95
N SER A 73 -1.16 1.68 8.27
CA SER A 73 0.03 2.45 8.70
C SER A 73 0.67 1.92 9.98
N ARG A 74 -0.12 1.29 10.86
CA ARG A 74 0.33 0.68 12.11
C ARG A 74 0.49 -0.84 12.02
N SER A 75 0.11 -1.43 10.90
CA SER A 75 0.22 -2.88 10.70
C SER A 75 1.68 -3.29 10.52
N ARG A 76 2.09 -4.36 11.20
CA ARG A 76 3.40 -4.98 11.01
C ARG A 76 3.44 -5.89 9.79
N LEU A 77 2.29 -6.27 9.26
CA LEU A 77 2.20 -7.07 8.05
C LEU A 77 2.60 -6.21 6.84
N SER A 78 3.31 -6.83 5.89
CA SER A 78 3.47 -6.25 4.57
C SER A 78 2.14 -6.23 3.83
N LEU A 79 2.01 -5.41 2.77
CA LEU A 79 0.84 -5.50 1.89
C LEU A 79 0.66 -6.91 1.34
N SER A 80 1.75 -7.58 0.95
CA SER A 80 1.70 -8.97 0.48
C SER A 80 1.18 -9.92 1.54
N ASP A 81 1.66 -9.81 2.79
CA ASP A 81 1.21 -10.69 3.87
C ASP A 81 -0.21 -10.38 4.32
N PHE A 82 -0.64 -9.11 4.22
CA PHE A 82 -2.01 -8.72 4.53
C PHE A 82 -2.99 -9.31 3.51
N THR A 83 -2.62 -9.33 2.24
CA THR A 83 -3.45 -9.87 1.16
C THR A 83 -3.45 -11.40 1.17
N PHE A 84 -2.28 -12.03 1.40
CA PHE A 84 -2.17 -13.48 1.50
C PHE A 84 -2.75 -14.03 2.81
N GLY A 85 -2.58 -13.34 3.93
CA GLY A 85 -3.09 -13.77 5.24
C GLY A 85 -4.62 -13.81 5.30
N ALA A 86 -5.30 -13.04 4.45
CA ALA A 86 -6.75 -13.14 4.25
C ALA A 86 -7.17 -14.42 3.51
N TYR A 87 -6.25 -15.04 2.77
CA TYR A 87 -6.46 -16.28 2.02
C TYR A 87 -5.48 -17.35 2.50
N ARG A 88 -5.75 -17.93 3.67
CA ARG A 88 -5.11 -19.20 4.04
C ARG A 88 -5.91 -20.31 3.33
N PRO A 89 -5.40 -20.93 2.24
CA PRO A 89 -6.03 -22.13 1.74
C PRO A 89 -6.06 -23.13 2.90
N GLN A 90 -7.23 -23.67 3.24
CA GLN A 90 -7.30 -24.84 4.10
C GLN A 90 -6.51 -25.92 3.37
N ALA A 91 -5.37 -26.31 3.93
CA ALA A 91 -4.66 -27.49 3.48
C ALA A 91 -5.60 -28.67 3.76
N GLU A 92 -6.04 -29.34 2.70
CA GLU A 92 -6.58 -30.70 2.76
C GLU A 92 -5.52 -31.68 3.28
#